data_AF-A0A9E2Y9B1-F1
#
_entry.id   AF-A0A9E2Y9B1-F1
#
_cell.length_a   1.000
_cell.length_b   1.000
_cell.length_c   1.000
_cell.angle_alpha   90.00
_cell.angle_beta   90.00
_cell.angle_gamma   90.00
#
_symmetry.space_group_name_H-M   'P 1'
#
loop_
_entity.id
_entity.type
_entity.pdbx_description
1 polymer ?
#
loop_
_entity_poly.entity_id
_entity_poly.type
_entity_poly.pdbx_seq_one_letter_code
_entity_poly.pdbx_strand_id
1 'polypeptide(L)'
;MDPGTATSGRLHDRPSVFLALPRALWPLVLSAAVAALLYFIVAPRIGEFAADLLINSGIAIILATSLTVVNGFTGQFSIGHAGFMSLGGYTAGAIVYYGTYRLFGDFEFHGGTLSAGAGQISEFLMGRADWLFLAALLAGAILAAIAGWLVGLPSLRLRGDYLAIVTLGFAEILRILFNNLDRPINITGGTNGIQSVDPWRIGSLVITGDKPYYYILVGFCALCVFCIYRWYDTRVGRAWVAI
;
A
#
# COMPACT_ATOMS: atom_id res chain seq x y z
N MET A 1 37.73 37.44 -40.21
CA MET A 1 36.88 38.02 -41.26
C MET A 1 36.12 36.84 -41.89
N ASP A 2 35.18 36.24 -41.16
CA ASP A 2 33.76 36.61 -40.93
C ASP A 2 32.88 35.76 -41.86
N PRO A 3 31.61 35.47 -41.53
CA PRO A 3 31.03 34.96 -40.29
C PRO A 3 30.14 33.72 -40.58
N GLY A 4 29.48 33.17 -39.55
CA GLY A 4 28.79 31.89 -39.61
C GLY A 4 27.59 31.77 -40.56
N THR A 5 27.15 30.53 -40.77
CA THR A 5 25.76 30.17 -41.07
C THR A 5 25.57 28.65 -40.98
N ALA A 6 24.55 28.27 -40.20
CA ALA A 6 23.75 27.05 -40.35
C ALA A 6 24.36 25.67 -39.98
N THR A 7 24.42 25.37 -38.68
CA THR A 7 23.82 24.12 -38.13
C THR A 7 23.27 24.34 -36.71
N SER A 8 22.51 25.43 -36.53
CA SER A 8 21.60 25.59 -35.38
C SER A 8 20.24 25.04 -35.81
N GLY A 9 19.98 23.75 -35.59
CA GLY A 9 18.79 23.11 -36.13
C GLY A 9 18.59 21.66 -35.71
N ARG A 10 18.83 21.32 -34.44
CA ARG A 10 18.19 20.16 -33.80
C ARG A 10 17.50 20.64 -32.53
N LEU A 11 16.52 21.51 -32.72
CA LEU A 11 15.47 21.74 -31.72
C LEU A 11 14.68 20.44 -31.60
N HIS A 12 15.15 19.61 -30.67
CA HIS A 12 14.39 18.71 -29.82
C HIS A 12 12.85 18.83 -29.99
N ASP A 13 12.30 18.07 -30.94
CA ASP A 13 10.88 17.73 -30.98
C ASP A 13 10.59 16.86 -29.76
N ARG A 14 10.31 17.52 -28.63
CA ARG A 14 9.61 16.87 -27.52
C ARG A 14 8.21 16.54 -28.07
N PRO A 15 7.78 15.28 -28.12
CA PRO A 15 6.40 14.99 -28.48
C PRO A 15 5.50 15.84 -27.59
N SER A 16 4.59 16.59 -28.22
CA SER A 16 3.70 17.50 -27.53
C SER A 16 2.93 16.74 -26.45
N VAL A 17 2.70 17.39 -25.30
CA VAL A 17 2.02 16.80 -24.12
C VAL A 17 0.71 16.11 -24.52
N PHE A 18 0.01 16.66 -25.51
CA PHE A 18 -1.24 16.12 -26.07
C PHE A 18 -1.12 14.77 -26.79
N LEU A 19 0.03 14.43 -27.38
CA LEU A 19 0.30 13.11 -27.97
C LEU A 19 0.86 12.10 -26.96
N ALA A 20 1.36 12.57 -25.82
CA ALA A 20 1.84 11.71 -24.72
C ALA A 20 0.72 11.31 -23.73
N LEU A 21 -0.34 12.13 -23.61
CA LEU A 21 -1.49 11.87 -22.72
C LEU A 21 -2.22 10.54 -23.00
N PRO A 22 -2.52 10.12 -24.25
CA PRO A 22 -3.24 8.88 -24.52
C PRO A 22 -2.46 7.63 -24.08
N ARG A 23 -1.13 7.63 -24.29
CA ARG A 23 -0.24 6.55 -23.85
C ARG A 23 -0.08 6.52 -22.33
N ALA A 24 -0.11 7.68 -21.68
CA ALA A 24 -0.04 7.80 -20.24
C ALA A 24 -1.34 7.43 -19.50
N LEU A 25 -2.49 7.51 -20.18
CA LEU A 25 -3.81 7.18 -19.64
C LEU A 25 -4.23 5.73 -19.89
N TRP A 26 -3.74 5.09 -20.97
CA TRP A 26 -4.00 3.67 -21.24
C TRP A 26 -3.78 2.72 -20.05
N PRO A 27 -2.67 2.79 -19.29
CA PRO A 27 -2.49 1.90 -18.13
C PRO A 27 -3.43 2.22 -16.97
N LEU A 28 -3.91 3.47 -16.85
CA LEU A 28 -4.93 3.85 -15.85
C LEU A 28 -6.28 3.25 -16.22
N VAL A 29 -6.64 3.31 -17.50
CA VAL A 29 -7.87 2.71 -18.02
C VAL A 29 -7.81 1.18 -17.89
N LEU A 30 -6.66 0.56 -18.17
CA LEU A 30 -6.48 -0.88 -18.05
C LEU A 30 -6.57 -1.35 -16.58
N SER A 31 -5.90 -0.67 -15.65
CA SER A 31 -5.94 -1.04 -14.23
C SER A 31 -7.32 -0.81 -13.63
N ALA A 32 -7.98 0.31 -13.98
CA ALA A 32 -9.36 0.59 -13.59
C ALA A 32 -10.34 -0.41 -14.22
N ALA A 33 -10.13 -0.83 -15.46
CA ALA A 33 -10.95 -1.83 -16.13
C ALA A 33 -10.79 -3.23 -15.51
N VAL A 34 -9.56 -3.63 -15.16
CA VAL A 34 -9.32 -4.89 -14.44
C VAL A 34 -9.94 -4.84 -13.04
N ALA A 35 -9.81 -3.73 -12.32
CA ALA A 35 -10.45 -3.54 -11.02
C ALA A 35 -11.98 -3.60 -11.12
N ALA A 36 -12.57 -2.93 -12.13
CA ALA A 36 -14.01 -2.97 -12.38
C ALA A 36 -14.47 -4.37 -12.80
N LEU A 37 -13.70 -5.09 -13.62
CA LEU A 37 -14.01 -6.45 -14.04
C LEU A 37 -14.02 -7.41 -12.85
N LEU A 38 -13.01 -7.32 -11.98
CA LEU A 38 -12.96 -8.09 -10.74
C LEU A 38 -14.11 -7.68 -9.80
N TYR A 39 -14.41 -6.38 -9.69
CA TYR A 39 -15.53 -5.87 -8.89
C TYR A 39 -16.89 -6.45 -9.35
N PHE A 40 -17.19 -6.41 -10.65
CA PHE A 40 -18.51 -6.79 -11.17
C PHE A 40 -18.70 -8.29 -11.40
N ILE A 41 -17.65 -9.03 -11.75
CA ILE A 41 -17.77 -10.46 -12.12
C ILE A 41 -17.52 -11.36 -10.92
N VAL A 42 -16.49 -11.04 -10.14
CA VAL A 42 -15.92 -11.94 -9.13
C VAL A 42 -16.68 -11.74 -7.80
N ALA A 43 -16.96 -10.50 -7.41
CA ALA A 43 -17.58 -10.21 -6.12
C ALA A 43 -19.02 -10.75 -5.89
N PRO A 44 -19.97 -10.71 -6.86
CA PRO A 44 -21.32 -11.22 -6.61
C PRO A 44 -21.41 -12.75 -6.63
N ARG A 45 -20.34 -13.46 -7.01
CA ARG A 45 -20.34 -14.92 -7.19
C ARG A 45 -19.58 -15.67 -6.10
N ILE A 46 -19.02 -14.98 -5.10
CA ILE A 46 -18.07 -15.56 -4.14
C ILE A 46 -18.64 -15.56 -2.70
N GLY A 47 -18.47 -16.70 -2.01
CA GLY A 47 -18.72 -16.84 -0.57
C GLY A 47 -17.64 -16.18 0.30
N GLU A 48 -17.88 -16.00 1.60
CA GLU A 48 -16.94 -15.26 2.48
C GLU A 48 -15.54 -15.91 2.55
N PHE A 49 -15.47 -17.24 2.63
CA PHE A 49 -14.20 -17.97 2.65
C PHE A 49 -13.31 -17.68 1.42
N ALA A 50 -13.89 -17.67 0.22
CA ALA A 50 -13.13 -17.39 -0.99
C ALA A 50 -12.79 -15.89 -1.11
N ALA A 51 -13.55 -15.00 -0.48
CA ALA A 51 -13.18 -13.59 -0.37
C ALA A 51 -11.93 -13.41 0.51
N ASP A 52 -11.86 -14.08 1.67
CA ASP A 52 -10.69 -14.04 2.54
C ASP A 52 -9.44 -14.63 1.85
N LEU A 53 -9.59 -15.78 1.17
CA LEU A 53 -8.50 -16.36 0.38
C LEU A 53 -8.01 -15.41 -0.72
N LEU A 54 -8.92 -14.70 -1.40
CA LEU A 54 -8.57 -13.70 -2.41
C LEU A 54 -7.94 -12.45 -1.80
N ILE A 55 -8.34 -12.04 -0.60
CA ILE A 55 -7.71 -10.93 0.12
C ILE A 55 -6.27 -11.26 0.45
N ASN A 56 -6.04 -12.42 1.08
CA ASN A 56 -4.70 -12.90 1.40
C ASN A 56 -3.84 -13.06 0.14
N SER A 57 -4.42 -13.58 -0.94
CA SER A 57 -3.75 -13.68 -2.25
C SER A 57 -3.44 -12.31 -2.85
N GLY A 58 -4.35 -11.34 -2.76
CA GLY A 58 -4.17 -9.99 -3.27
C GLY A 58 -3.07 -9.22 -2.52
N ILE A 59 -3.01 -9.37 -1.20
CA ILE A 59 -1.92 -8.84 -0.38
C ILE A 59 -0.59 -9.47 -0.80
N ALA A 60 -0.56 -10.79 -1.02
CA ALA A 60 0.64 -11.48 -1.52
C ALA A 60 1.07 -11.01 -2.93
N ILE A 61 0.12 -10.70 -3.82
CA ILE A 61 0.39 -10.12 -5.15
C ILE A 61 1.00 -8.72 -5.01
N ILE A 62 0.46 -7.88 -4.13
CA ILE A 62 1.02 -6.53 -3.89
C ILE A 62 2.45 -6.64 -3.37
N LEU A 63 2.70 -7.53 -2.41
CA LEU A 63 4.04 -7.83 -1.90
C LEU A 63 4.97 -8.33 -3.02
N ALA A 64 4.53 -9.29 -3.84
CA ALA A 64 5.31 -9.85 -4.92
C ALA A 64 5.64 -8.79 -6.00
N THR A 65 4.69 -7.90 -6.29
CA THR A 65 4.89 -6.81 -7.25
C THR A 65 5.89 -5.79 -6.71
N SER A 66 5.82 -5.44 -5.42
CA SER A 66 6.84 -4.60 -4.76
C SER A 66 8.22 -5.26 -4.79
N LEU A 67 8.29 -6.57 -4.54
CA LEU A 67 9.54 -7.32 -4.58
C LEU A 67 10.15 -7.34 -5.99
N THR A 68 9.31 -7.44 -7.02
CA THR A 68 9.71 -7.43 -8.43
C THR A 68 10.36 -6.11 -8.82
N VAL A 69 9.94 -4.99 -8.23
CA VAL A 69 10.59 -3.70 -8.46
C VAL A 69 12.05 -3.73 -8.01
N VAL A 70 12.33 -4.26 -6.82
CA VAL A 70 13.70 -4.29 -6.27
C VAL A 70 14.50 -5.38 -6.97
N ASN A 71 14.07 -6.63 -6.86
CA ASN A 71 14.85 -7.76 -7.38
C ASN A 71 14.90 -7.77 -8.91
N GLY A 72 13.85 -7.30 -9.58
CA GLY A 72 13.75 -7.29 -11.03
C GLY A 72 14.41 -6.08 -11.69
N PHE A 73 14.22 -4.85 -11.17
CA PHE A 73 14.76 -3.65 -11.83
C PHE A 73 16.16 -3.26 -11.37
N THR A 74 16.55 -3.55 -10.12
CA THR A 74 17.90 -3.21 -9.62
C THR A 74 18.85 -4.41 -9.58
N GLY A 75 18.35 -5.62 -9.89
CA GLY A 75 19.13 -6.86 -9.85
C GLY A 75 19.63 -7.24 -8.45
N GLN A 76 19.18 -6.56 -7.40
CA GLN A 76 19.59 -6.81 -6.03
C GLN A 76 18.65 -7.79 -5.36
N PHE A 77 19.17 -8.86 -4.78
CA PHE A 77 18.36 -9.81 -4.02
C PHE A 77 18.04 -9.26 -2.62
N SER A 78 16.77 -8.94 -2.37
CA SER A 78 16.26 -8.43 -1.09
C SER A 78 15.02 -9.21 -0.65
N ILE A 79 14.90 -9.58 0.63
CA ILE A 79 13.74 -10.32 1.20
C ILE A 79 13.04 -9.52 2.33
N GLY A 80 13.47 -8.29 2.61
CA GLY A 80 12.97 -7.50 3.76
C GLY A 80 11.52 -7.01 3.67
N HIS A 81 10.82 -7.24 2.55
CA HIS A 81 9.48 -6.71 2.27
C HIS A 81 8.42 -7.14 3.31
N ALA A 82 8.49 -8.39 3.78
CA ALA A 82 7.58 -8.88 4.81
C ALA A 82 7.72 -8.11 6.13
N GLY A 83 8.95 -7.69 6.47
CA GLY A 83 9.23 -6.84 7.63
C GLY A 83 8.52 -5.49 7.53
N PHE A 84 8.66 -4.78 6.42
CA PHE A 84 7.99 -3.48 6.23
C PHE A 84 6.46 -3.60 6.21
N MET A 85 5.93 -4.66 5.60
CA MET A 85 4.49 -4.92 5.64
C MET A 85 4.00 -5.14 7.07
N SER A 86 4.69 -5.98 7.86
CA SER A 86 4.32 -6.22 9.25
C SER A 86 4.37 -4.93 10.09
N LEU A 87 5.41 -4.11 9.93
CA LEU A 87 5.54 -2.84 10.64
C LEU A 87 4.40 -1.87 10.34
N GLY A 88 4.04 -1.70 9.06
CA GLY A 88 2.91 -0.86 8.66
C GLY A 88 1.58 -1.39 9.19
N GLY A 89 1.34 -2.70 9.09
CA GLY A 89 0.12 -3.36 9.55
C GLY A 89 -0.07 -3.26 11.07
N TYR A 90 0.95 -3.61 11.86
CA TYR A 90 0.89 -3.51 13.32
C TYR A 90 0.74 -2.06 13.79
N THR A 91 1.39 -1.10 13.11
CA THR A 91 1.23 0.33 13.42
C THR A 91 -0.20 0.80 13.18
N ALA A 92 -0.76 0.51 12.00
CA ALA A 92 -2.13 0.91 11.68
C ALA A 92 -3.14 0.23 12.61
N GLY A 93 -2.97 -1.07 12.88
CA GLY A 93 -3.80 -1.83 13.81
C GLY A 93 -3.73 -1.28 15.23
N ALA A 94 -2.54 -0.94 15.74
CA ALA A 94 -2.38 -0.35 17.07
C ALA A 94 -3.04 1.03 17.17
N ILE A 95 -2.89 1.89 16.15
CA ILE A 95 -3.50 3.22 16.14
C ILE A 95 -5.03 3.11 16.13
N VAL A 96 -5.61 2.22 15.34
CA VAL A 96 -7.06 2.01 15.33
C VAL A 96 -7.52 1.45 16.67
N TYR A 97 -6.89 0.39 17.17
CA TYR A 97 -7.26 -0.25 18.44
C TYR A 97 -7.20 0.70 19.64
N TYR A 98 -6.05 1.38 19.84
CA TYR A 98 -5.90 2.32 20.95
C TYR A 98 -6.62 3.65 20.70
N GLY A 99 -6.76 4.05 19.43
CA GLY A 99 -7.47 5.26 19.02
C GLY A 99 -8.96 5.17 19.30
N THR A 100 -9.59 4.03 18.97
CA THR A 100 -10.99 3.76 19.28
C THR A 100 -11.21 3.78 20.79
N TYR A 101 -10.38 3.08 21.57
CA TYR A 101 -10.47 3.09 23.03
C TYR A 101 -10.38 4.52 23.62
N ARG A 102 -9.49 5.37 23.10
CA ARG A 102 -9.34 6.76 23.58
C ARG A 102 -10.45 7.70 23.16
N LEU A 103 -11.05 7.49 21.99
CA LEU A 103 -12.03 8.41 21.42
C LEU A 103 -13.48 8.05 21.76
N PHE A 104 -13.77 6.77 21.94
CA PHE A 104 -15.12 6.28 22.18
C PHE A 104 -15.28 5.63 23.57
N GLY A 105 -14.19 5.35 24.30
CA GLY A 105 -14.25 4.81 25.67
C GLY A 105 -14.58 3.32 25.78
N ASP A 106 -15.04 2.72 24.69
CA ASP A 106 -15.38 1.30 24.57
C ASP A 106 -14.60 0.64 23.42
N PHE A 107 -14.41 -0.68 23.50
CA PHE A 107 -13.87 -1.52 22.42
C PHE A 107 -14.94 -1.95 21.40
N GLU A 108 -16.12 -1.33 21.46
CA GLU A 108 -17.17 -1.60 20.49
C GLU A 108 -16.83 -1.02 19.12
N PHE A 109 -17.45 -1.60 18.08
CA PHE A 109 -17.19 -1.26 16.70
C PHE A 109 -17.85 0.07 16.30
N HIS A 110 -17.08 1.16 16.34
CA HIS A 110 -17.54 2.51 15.97
C HIS A 110 -17.21 2.79 14.50
N GLY A 111 -18.11 2.45 13.58
CA GLY A 111 -17.96 2.82 12.16
C GLY A 111 -18.02 4.35 11.94
N GLY A 112 -17.34 4.85 10.92
CA GLY A 112 -17.33 6.28 10.56
C GLY A 112 -18.56 6.77 9.77
N THR A 113 -18.67 8.08 9.52
CA THR A 113 -19.87 8.72 8.94
C THR A 113 -19.96 8.60 7.42
N LEU A 114 -18.88 8.25 6.72
CA LEU A 114 -18.94 7.73 5.34
C LEU A 114 -19.68 6.37 5.27
N SER A 115 -19.97 5.78 6.44
CA SER A 115 -20.88 4.66 6.64
C SER A 115 -22.35 5.04 6.81
N ALA A 116 -22.79 6.26 6.58
CA ALA A 116 -24.22 6.57 6.67
C ALA A 116 -24.87 6.59 5.27
N GLY A 117 -25.55 5.50 4.92
CA GLY A 117 -26.50 5.48 3.81
C GLY A 117 -27.79 6.15 4.23
N ALA A 118 -28.16 7.22 3.54
CA ALA A 118 -29.49 7.82 3.42
C ALA A 118 -30.36 7.83 4.69
N GLY A 119 -30.09 8.75 5.62
CA GLY A 119 -30.96 8.96 6.78
C GLY A 119 -30.76 10.25 7.56
N GLN A 120 -29.56 10.82 7.55
CA GLN A 120 -29.29 12.15 8.10
C GLN A 120 -28.07 12.73 7.38
N ILE A 121 -28.33 13.60 6.40
CA ILE A 121 -27.32 14.43 5.74
C ILE A 121 -26.98 15.57 6.72
N SER A 122 -26.09 15.29 7.65
CA SER A 122 -25.42 16.25 8.54
C SER A 122 -24.27 15.46 9.16
N GLU A 123 -23.06 15.41 8.60
CA GLU A 123 -22.17 16.54 8.33
C GLU A 123 -21.32 16.25 7.08
N PHE A 124 -21.06 17.29 6.30
CA PHE A 124 -20.23 17.31 5.08
C PHE A 124 -18.72 17.08 5.37
N LEU A 125 -18.36 16.58 6.57
CA LEU A 125 -17.00 16.34 7.03
C LEU A 125 -16.90 14.94 7.63
N MET A 126 -15.86 14.21 7.24
CA MET A 126 -15.50 12.86 7.67
C MET A 126 -15.70 12.64 9.17
N GLY A 127 -16.34 11.54 9.55
CA GLY A 127 -16.59 11.18 10.94
C GLY A 127 -15.28 10.91 11.67
N ARG A 128 -15.28 11.09 13.00
CA ARG A 128 -14.08 10.87 13.83
C ARG A 128 -13.44 9.49 13.58
N ALA A 129 -14.23 8.46 13.32
CA ALA A 129 -13.74 7.12 12.99
C ALA A 129 -13.16 6.97 11.56
N ASP A 130 -13.68 7.68 10.55
CA ASP A 130 -13.09 7.68 9.21
C ASP A 130 -11.72 8.38 9.21
N TRP A 131 -11.63 9.47 9.97
CA TRP A 131 -10.36 10.18 10.16
C TRP A 131 -9.33 9.33 10.90
N LEU A 132 -9.75 8.55 11.90
CA LEU A 132 -8.87 7.60 12.58
C LEU A 132 -8.30 6.56 11.62
N PHE A 133 -9.15 5.96 10.78
CA PHE A 133 -8.72 4.97 9.80
C PHE A 133 -7.71 5.55 8.81
N LEU A 134 -8.00 6.73 8.24
CA LEU A 134 -7.10 7.37 7.28
C LEU A 134 -5.78 7.83 7.95
N ALA A 135 -5.87 8.37 9.17
CA ALA A 135 -4.69 8.75 9.95
C ALA A 135 -3.84 7.52 10.30
N ALA A 136 -4.45 6.39 10.65
CA ALA A 136 -3.75 5.14 10.92
C ALA A 136 -3.03 4.59 9.67
N LEU A 137 -3.69 4.64 8.51
CA LEU A 137 -3.10 4.23 7.23
C LEU A 137 -1.87 5.10 6.87
N LEU A 138 -2.00 6.41 6.97
CA LEU A 138 -0.90 7.35 6.68
C LEU A 138 0.23 7.22 7.70
N ALA A 139 -0.08 7.12 8.98
CA ALA A 139 0.93 6.93 10.03
C ALA A 139 1.68 5.61 9.86
N GLY A 140 0.99 4.52 9.51
CA GLY A 140 1.60 3.23 9.17
C GLY A 140 2.55 3.34 7.98
N ALA A 141 2.14 4.03 6.92
CA ALA A 141 2.98 4.27 5.74
C ALA A 141 4.22 5.11 6.06
N ILE A 142 4.07 6.17 6.87
CA ILE A 142 5.18 7.02 7.29
C ILE A 142 6.17 6.23 8.14
N LEU A 143 5.71 5.45 9.11
CA LEU A 143 6.58 4.65 9.96
C LEU A 143 7.32 3.56 9.17
N ALA A 144 6.64 2.91 8.22
CA ALA A 144 7.28 1.98 7.29
C ALA A 144 8.36 2.67 6.43
N ALA A 145 8.08 3.88 5.94
CA ALA A 145 9.05 4.66 5.16
C ALA A 145 10.27 5.09 6.00
N ILE A 146 10.06 5.51 7.25
CA ILE A 146 11.15 5.87 8.18
C ILE A 146 12.02 4.63 8.47
N ALA A 147 11.41 3.49 8.78
CA ALA A 147 12.15 2.25 9.00
C ALA A 147 12.91 1.82 7.72
N GLY A 148 12.28 1.94 6.55
CA GLY A 148 12.92 1.68 5.26
C GLY A 148 14.11 2.59 5.00
N TRP A 149 14.01 3.87 5.33
CA TRP A 149 15.12 4.82 5.22
C TRP A 149 16.27 4.48 6.19
N LEU A 150 15.94 4.16 7.45
CA LEU A 150 16.92 3.78 8.47
C LEU A 150 17.68 2.50 8.12
N VAL A 151 17.00 1.48 7.59
CA VAL A 151 17.61 0.20 7.17
C VAL A 151 18.27 0.33 5.80
N GLY A 152 17.73 1.19 4.93
CA GLY A 152 18.26 1.48 3.60
C GLY A 152 19.67 2.09 3.66
N LEU A 153 19.88 3.08 4.53
CA LEU A 153 21.17 3.78 4.68
C LEU A 153 22.39 2.86 4.89
N PRO A 154 22.40 1.91 5.84
CA PRO A 154 23.51 0.97 6.00
C PRO A 154 23.58 -0.05 4.86
N SER A 155 22.43 -0.43 4.29
CA SER A 155 22.34 -1.44 3.23
C SER A 155 23.00 -0.99 1.92
N LEU A 156 23.03 0.32 1.64
CA LEU A 156 23.72 0.89 0.47
C LEU A 156 25.23 0.63 0.44
N ARG A 157 25.82 0.26 1.59
CA ARG A 157 27.25 -0.08 1.70
C ARG A 157 27.54 -1.55 1.41
N LEU A 158 26.51 -2.39 1.33
CA LEU A 158 26.61 -3.83 1.11
C LEU A 158 26.27 -4.16 -0.36
N ARG A 159 26.85 -5.24 -0.87
CA ARG A 159 26.61 -5.70 -2.25
C ARG A 159 26.28 -7.19 -2.28
N GLY A 160 25.45 -7.58 -3.24
CA GLY A 160 25.09 -8.99 -3.49
C GLY A 160 24.48 -9.67 -2.27
N ASP A 161 25.03 -10.81 -1.89
CA ASP A 161 24.50 -11.70 -0.85
C ASP A 161 24.47 -11.06 0.55
N TYR A 162 25.35 -10.11 0.83
CA TYR A 162 25.33 -9.40 2.11
C TYR A 162 24.07 -8.56 2.29
N LEU A 163 23.55 -7.97 1.21
CA LEU A 163 22.29 -7.24 1.24
C LEU A 163 21.12 -8.19 1.54
N ALA A 164 21.13 -9.38 0.94
CA ALA A 164 20.16 -10.44 1.18
C ALA A 164 20.07 -10.80 2.66
N ILE A 165 21.22 -11.12 3.27
CA ILE A 165 21.32 -11.57 4.65
C ILE A 165 20.80 -10.50 5.61
N VAL A 166 21.17 -9.23 5.39
CA VAL A 166 20.71 -8.12 6.25
C VAL A 166 19.20 -7.93 6.14
N THR A 167 18.62 -8.03 4.94
CA THR A 167 17.18 -7.83 4.76
C THR A 167 16.34 -8.98 5.33
N LEU A 168 16.84 -10.21 5.27
CA LEU A 168 16.24 -11.36 5.95
C LEU A 168 16.31 -11.18 7.47
N GLY A 169 17.49 -10.84 7.99
CA GLY A 169 17.68 -10.58 9.41
C GLY A 169 16.75 -9.49 9.94
N PHE A 170 16.58 -8.39 9.19
CA PHE A 170 15.64 -7.33 9.52
C PHE A 170 14.18 -7.84 9.61
N ALA A 171 13.72 -8.62 8.61
CA ALA A 171 12.37 -9.16 8.62
C ALA A 171 12.14 -10.11 9.81
N GLU A 172 13.12 -10.96 10.13
CA GLU A 172 13.02 -11.90 11.25
C GLU A 172 13.08 -11.17 12.60
N ILE A 173 13.91 -10.12 12.73
CA ILE A 173 13.94 -9.26 13.93
C ILE A 173 12.57 -8.65 14.16
N LEU A 174 11.92 -8.10 13.13
CA LEU A 174 10.57 -7.52 13.28
C LEU A 174 9.51 -8.56 13.65
N ARG A 175 9.57 -9.75 13.03
CA ARG A 175 8.67 -10.85 13.39
C ARG A 175 8.83 -11.26 14.85
N ILE A 176 10.06 -11.44 15.31
CA ILE A 176 10.35 -11.77 16.71
C ILE A 176 9.92 -10.63 17.62
N LEU A 177 10.20 -9.38 17.25
CA LEU A 177 9.83 -8.19 18.01
C LEU A 177 8.32 -8.14 18.24
N PHE A 178 7.50 -8.27 17.19
CA PHE A 178 6.04 -8.23 17.32
C PHE A 178 5.49 -9.43 18.10
N ASN A 179 6.06 -10.62 17.94
CA ASN A 179 5.62 -11.78 18.71
C ASN A 179 5.98 -11.71 20.20
N ASN A 180 7.04 -10.97 20.56
CA ASN A 180 7.50 -10.82 21.95
C ASN A 180 7.06 -9.49 22.60
N LEU A 181 6.39 -8.59 21.85
CA LEU A 181 5.86 -7.32 22.38
C LEU A 181 4.52 -7.50 23.12
N ASP A 182 4.33 -8.65 23.76
CA ASP A 182 3.28 -8.93 24.74
C ASP A 182 3.73 -8.60 26.18
N ARG A 183 5.05 -8.60 26.44
CA ARG A 183 5.67 -8.37 27.75
C ARG A 183 6.77 -7.32 27.65
N PRO A 184 6.89 -6.34 28.56
CA PRO A 184 6.07 -6.06 29.76
C PRO A 184 4.82 -5.19 29.51
N ILE A 185 4.67 -4.61 28.32
CA ILE A 185 3.49 -3.83 27.91
C ILE A 185 2.88 -4.48 26.66
N ASN A 186 1.62 -4.92 26.76
CA ASN A 186 0.95 -5.63 25.69
C ASN A 186 0.44 -4.65 24.61
N ILE A 187 1.34 -4.30 23.67
CA ILE A 187 1.04 -3.35 22.58
C ILE A 187 0.49 -4.09 21.34
N THR A 188 0.93 -5.33 21.13
CA THR A 188 0.78 -6.02 19.83
C THR A 188 -0.11 -7.26 19.90
N GLY A 189 -0.47 -7.72 21.11
CA GLY A 189 -1.17 -8.99 21.32
C GLY A 189 -0.27 -10.22 21.19
N GLY A 190 1.05 -10.06 21.01
CA GLY A 190 2.01 -11.15 20.86
C GLY A 190 1.68 -12.05 19.68
N THR A 191 1.71 -13.37 19.89
CA THR A 191 1.37 -14.38 18.86
C THR A 191 -0.09 -14.35 18.41
N ASN A 192 -0.99 -13.76 19.20
CA ASN A 192 -2.41 -13.64 18.84
C ASN A 192 -2.69 -12.43 17.93
N GLY A 193 -1.75 -11.49 17.84
CA GLY A 193 -1.91 -10.24 17.11
C GLY A 193 -2.95 -9.29 17.71
N ILE A 194 -3.17 -8.15 17.05
CA ILE A 194 -4.18 -7.16 17.46
C ILE A 194 -5.54 -7.63 16.93
N GLN A 195 -6.43 -8.02 17.85
CA GLN A 195 -7.79 -8.43 17.54
C GLN A 195 -8.78 -7.27 17.74
N SER A 196 -9.95 -7.34 17.10
CA SER A 196 -10.99 -6.30 17.17
C SER A 196 -10.55 -4.93 16.64
N VAL A 197 -9.92 -4.90 15.47
CA VAL A 197 -9.72 -3.65 14.72
C VAL A 197 -11.06 -3.22 14.13
N ASP A 198 -11.45 -1.97 14.37
CA ASP A 198 -12.74 -1.45 13.91
C ASP A 198 -12.90 -1.59 12.39
N PRO A 199 -13.96 -2.27 11.92
CA PRO A 199 -14.15 -2.45 10.51
C PRO A 199 -14.63 -1.16 9.86
N TRP A 200 -14.13 -0.89 8.66
CA TRP A 200 -14.71 0.18 7.86
C TRP A 200 -16.11 -0.24 7.40
N ARG A 201 -17.12 0.52 7.81
CA ARG A 201 -18.53 0.30 7.47
C ARG A 201 -18.94 1.24 6.32
N ILE A 202 -19.87 0.78 5.47
CA ILE A 202 -20.55 1.59 4.45
C ILE A 202 -22.07 1.37 4.58
N GLY A 203 -22.78 2.23 5.30
CA GLY A 203 -24.24 2.17 5.52
C GLY A 203 -24.70 1.74 6.93
N SER A 204 -26.02 1.57 7.09
CA SER A 204 -26.64 0.84 8.21
C SER A 204 -26.53 -0.68 8.06
N LEU A 205 -26.15 -1.16 6.87
CA LEU A 205 -25.68 -2.51 6.70
C LEU A 205 -24.31 -2.59 7.37
N VAL A 206 -24.25 -3.22 8.53
CA VAL A 206 -23.01 -3.85 8.95
C VAL A 206 -22.70 -4.85 7.84
N ILE A 207 -21.77 -4.49 6.94
CA ILE A 207 -21.21 -5.48 6.02
C ILE A 207 -20.27 -6.32 6.88
N THR A 208 -20.87 -7.17 7.72
CA THR A 208 -20.20 -8.21 8.47
C THR A 208 -19.80 -9.25 7.44
N GLY A 209 -18.50 -9.41 7.21
CA GLY A 209 -17.93 -10.31 6.22
C GLY A 209 -16.74 -9.67 5.53
N ASP A 210 -15.87 -10.48 4.94
CA ASP A 210 -14.60 -10.00 4.34
C ASP A 210 -14.79 -9.32 2.98
N LYS A 211 -16.00 -9.38 2.43
CA LYS A 211 -16.37 -8.83 1.12
C LYS A 211 -16.13 -7.32 0.92
N PRO A 212 -16.33 -6.40 1.88
CA PRO A 212 -16.09 -4.98 1.68
C PRO A 212 -14.58 -4.66 1.60
N TYR A 213 -13.75 -5.38 2.37
CA TYR A 213 -12.29 -5.25 2.33
C TYR A 213 -11.70 -5.69 1.00
N TYR A 214 -12.29 -6.72 0.40
CA TYR A 214 -11.92 -7.17 -0.94
C TYR A 214 -12.02 -6.02 -1.97
N TYR A 215 -13.07 -5.21 -1.92
CA TYR A 215 -13.23 -4.10 -2.88
C TYR A 215 -12.15 -3.02 -2.75
N ILE A 216 -11.80 -2.67 -1.51
CA ILE A 216 -10.76 -1.69 -1.22
C ILE A 216 -9.41 -2.23 -1.66
N LEU A 217 -9.14 -3.51 -1.38
CA LEU A 217 -7.90 -4.17 -1.77
C LEU A 217 -7.74 -4.23 -3.30
N VAL A 218 -8.78 -4.58 -4.05
CA VAL A 218 -8.71 -4.62 -5.52
C VAL A 218 -8.41 -3.23 -6.09
N GLY A 219 -9.07 -2.20 -5.57
CA GLY A 219 -8.78 -0.81 -5.96
C GLY A 219 -7.34 -0.40 -5.64
N PHE A 220 -6.85 -0.75 -4.45
CA PHE A 220 -5.48 -0.45 -4.03
C PHE A 220 -4.44 -1.24 -4.84
N CYS A 221 -4.70 -2.51 -5.14
CA CYS A 221 -3.85 -3.35 -5.98
C CYS A 221 -3.73 -2.78 -7.39
N ALA A 222 -4.84 -2.37 -8.00
CA ALA A 222 -4.85 -1.71 -9.30
C ALA A 222 -4.08 -0.39 -9.29
N LEU A 223 -4.21 0.39 -8.20
CA LEU A 223 -3.44 1.62 -8.00
C LEU A 223 -1.93 1.33 -7.88
N CYS A 224 -1.53 0.31 -7.11
CA CYS A 224 -0.13 -0.10 -7.00
C CYS A 224 0.45 -0.52 -8.34
N VAL A 225 -0.24 -1.38 -9.09
CA VAL A 225 0.18 -1.82 -10.43
C VAL A 225 0.30 -0.62 -11.38
N PHE A 226 -0.68 0.29 -11.34
CA PHE A 226 -0.63 1.53 -12.12
C PHE A 226 0.59 2.40 -11.78
N CYS A 227 0.85 2.62 -10.49
CA CYS A 227 1.99 3.41 -10.03
C CYS A 227 3.32 2.79 -10.48
N ILE A 228 3.45 1.47 -10.40
CA ILE A 228 4.66 0.75 -10.84
C ILE A 228 4.84 0.84 -12.34
N TYR A 229 3.78 0.60 -13.11
CA TYR A 229 3.82 0.74 -14.57
C TYR A 229 4.23 2.15 -14.99
N ARG A 230 3.62 3.17 -14.36
CA ARG A 230 3.94 4.56 -14.66
C ARG A 230 5.37 4.91 -14.24
N TRP A 231 5.85 4.36 -13.14
CA TRP A 231 7.21 4.60 -12.66
C TRP A 231 8.28 4.01 -13.59
N TYR A 232 8.03 2.82 -14.15
CA TYR A 232 8.90 2.20 -15.15
C TYR A 232 9.14 3.12 -16.36
N ASP A 233 8.08 3.76 -16.86
CA ASP A 233 8.14 4.71 -17.99
C ASP A 233 8.79 6.06 -17.64
N THR A 234 9.09 6.33 -16.36
CA THR A 234 9.81 7.55 -15.99
C THR A 234 11.30 7.48 -16.28
N ARG A 235 11.95 8.64 -16.35
CA ARG A 235 13.41 8.74 -16.51
C ARG A 235 14.16 8.04 -15.38
N VAL A 236 13.62 8.10 -14.16
CA VAL A 236 14.21 7.47 -12.98
C VAL A 236 14.11 5.95 -13.08
N GLY A 237 12.94 5.42 -13.46
CA GLY A 237 12.75 3.98 -13.69
C GLY A 237 13.69 3.43 -14.76
N ARG A 238 13.82 4.12 -15.90
CA ARG A 238 14.78 3.73 -16.94
C ARG A 238 16.24 3.81 -16.51
N ALA A 239 16.59 4.73 -15.61
CA ALA A 239 17.94 4.82 -15.07
C ALA A 239 18.28 3.64 -14.15
N TRP A 240 17.29 3.07 -13.45
CA TRP A 240 17.50 1.93 -12.55
C TRP A 240 17.74 0.63 -13.33
N VAL A 241 17.02 0.43 -14.43
CA VAL A 241 17.21 -0.73 -15.33
C VAL A 241 18.57 -0.69 -16.05
N ALA A 242 19.21 0.48 -16.13
CA ALA A 242 20.48 0.67 -16.81
C ALA A 242 21.71 0.44 -15.91
N ILE A 243 21.51 0.22 -14.60
CA ILE A 243 22.56 -0.02 -13.60
C ILE A 243 22.81 -1.52 -13.46
#